data_AF-A0A914C4S7-F1
#
_entry.id   AF-A0A914C4S7-F1
#
_cell.length_a   1.000
_cell.length_b   1.000
_cell.length_c   1.000
_cell.angle_alpha   90.00
_cell.angle_beta   90.00
_cell.angle_gamma   90.00
#
_symmetry.space_group_name_H-M   'P 1'
#
loop_
_entity.id
_entity.type
_entity.pdbx_description
1 polymer ?
#
loop_
_entity_poly.entity_id
_entity_poly.type
_entity_poly.pdbx_seq_one_letter_code
_entity_poly.pdbx_strand_id
1 'polypeptide(L)'
;MFKFQTTDYAKLQTFILQLLNNNSTLLFNYNGNWAHDLTADIFTRLSCYLGSSKCLGLASTSFQQFIGNCQNSAYGTGKCNTIKPDFRLVQFCYGLRQNTGSANAVQNLVQWYINNAPLADYWRNDAMALLNSLSCLTSDTQVEQYLTYALNDQFPVEFFQSVGDSDPSGMRLFNYFKKNLATIVNSKHFNRIVSRLALGWSTANQLSLLQNFDFQGLTLTSDQADAWNNVIMGVQSNMNWLQQNQPVISAWLASNVS
;
A
#
# COMPACT_ATOMS: atom_id res chain seq x y z
N MET A 1 -7.97 4.80 0.14
CA MET A 1 -8.31 5.63 -1.03
C MET A 1 -9.15 4.76 -1.96
N PHE A 2 -10.29 5.25 -2.45
CA PHE A 2 -11.13 4.49 -3.39
C PHE A 2 -10.34 4.13 -4.64
N LYS A 3 -10.53 2.93 -5.18
CA LYS A 3 -9.91 2.47 -6.41
C LYS A 3 -10.86 2.76 -7.57
N PHE A 4 -11.05 4.06 -7.83
CA PHE A 4 -11.92 4.55 -8.89
C PHE A 4 -11.33 4.23 -10.27
N GLN A 5 -12.13 3.62 -11.14
CA GLN A 5 -11.87 3.56 -12.57
C GLN A 5 -12.86 4.48 -13.30
N THR A 6 -12.89 5.75 -12.95
CA THR A 6 -13.73 6.77 -13.62
C THR A 6 -12.88 7.92 -14.13
N THR A 7 -13.38 8.61 -15.16
CA THR A 7 -12.77 9.82 -15.74
C THR A 7 -12.64 10.96 -14.73
N ASP A 8 -13.55 11.05 -13.75
CA ASP A 8 -13.51 12.05 -12.68
C ASP A 8 -12.34 11.84 -11.72
N TYR A 9 -11.96 10.59 -11.46
CA TYR A 9 -10.79 10.32 -10.61
C TYR A 9 -9.50 10.79 -11.27
N ALA A 10 -9.33 10.57 -12.58
CA ALA A 10 -8.19 11.09 -13.31
C ALA A 10 -8.12 12.63 -13.24
N LYS A 11 -9.26 13.33 -13.36
CA LYS A 11 -9.33 14.79 -13.18
C LYS A 11 -8.93 15.22 -11.76
N LEU A 12 -9.44 14.53 -10.74
CA LEU A 12 -9.08 14.79 -9.36
C LEU A 12 -7.58 14.60 -9.11
N GLN A 13 -7.00 13.52 -9.64
CA GLN A 13 -5.56 13.26 -9.56
C GLN A 13 -4.76 14.37 -10.23
N THR A 14 -5.16 14.82 -11.41
CA THR A 14 -4.52 15.96 -12.12
C THR A 14 -4.57 17.24 -11.29
N PHE A 15 -5.73 17.57 -10.74
CA PHE A 15 -5.89 18.77 -9.89
C PHE A 15 -4.99 18.73 -8.66
N ILE A 16 -4.99 17.61 -7.93
CA ILE A 16 -4.13 17.44 -6.75
C ILE A 16 -2.66 17.55 -7.18
N LEU A 17 -2.26 16.91 -8.28
CA LEU A 17 -0.89 16.96 -8.77
C LEU A 17 -0.45 18.38 -9.14
N GLN A 18 -1.34 19.21 -9.72
CA GLN A 18 -1.07 20.62 -9.99
C GLN A 18 -0.80 21.40 -8.70
N LEU A 19 -1.64 21.23 -7.66
CA LEU A 19 -1.43 21.86 -6.35
C LEU A 19 -0.09 21.46 -5.72
N LEU A 20 0.25 20.17 -5.81
CA LEU A 20 1.49 19.63 -5.27
C LEU A 20 2.72 20.14 -6.02
N ASN A 21 2.66 20.22 -7.36
CA ASN A 21 3.76 20.71 -8.18
C ASN A 21 4.09 22.18 -7.90
N ASN A 22 3.08 23.01 -7.65
CA ASN A 22 3.26 24.41 -7.25
C ASN A 22 3.98 24.56 -5.90
N ASN A 23 4.01 23.51 -5.08
CA ASN A 23 4.64 23.47 -3.77
C ASN A 23 5.76 22.43 -3.70
N SER A 24 6.41 22.15 -4.83
CA SER A 24 7.39 21.08 -4.93
C SER A 24 8.69 21.29 -4.13
N THR A 25 8.83 22.43 -3.44
CA THR A 25 9.91 22.72 -2.47
C THR A 25 9.72 22.00 -1.15
N LEU A 26 8.50 21.52 -0.86
CA LEU A 26 8.18 20.73 0.34
C LEU A 26 8.60 19.26 0.23
N LEU A 27 8.92 18.76 -0.97
CA LEU A 27 9.25 17.36 -1.18
C LEU A 27 10.54 16.99 -0.42
N PHE A 28 10.45 15.99 0.46
CA PHE A 28 11.57 15.55 1.32
C PHE A 28 12.22 16.69 2.12
N ASN A 29 11.46 17.75 2.42
CA ASN A 29 11.98 18.92 3.12
C ASN A 29 11.66 18.83 4.62
N TYR A 30 12.70 18.63 5.42
CA TYR A 30 12.62 18.64 6.87
C TYR A 30 13.30 19.89 7.41
N ASN A 31 12.64 20.60 8.32
CA ASN A 31 13.24 21.74 9.02
C ASN A 31 13.07 21.70 10.55
N GLY A 32 12.40 20.69 11.10
CA GLY A 32 12.21 20.51 12.54
C GLY A 32 10.98 21.24 13.11
N ASN A 33 10.26 22.02 12.30
CA ASN A 33 8.95 22.52 12.69
C ASN A 33 7.89 21.44 12.39
N TRP A 34 7.21 20.96 13.43
CA TRP A 34 6.26 19.86 13.33
C TRP A 34 5.17 20.06 12.25
N ALA A 35 4.59 21.26 12.16
CA ALA A 35 3.54 21.52 11.18
C ALA A 35 4.08 21.53 9.74
N HIS A 36 5.28 22.07 9.55
CA HIS A 36 5.97 22.01 8.27
C HIS A 36 6.31 20.58 7.88
N ASP A 37 6.94 19.81 8.79
CA ASP A 37 7.42 18.46 8.52
C ASP A 37 6.24 17.50 8.24
N LEU A 38 5.13 17.65 8.96
CA LEU A 38 3.89 16.92 8.68
C LEU A 38 3.34 17.28 7.29
N THR A 39 3.32 18.56 6.94
CA THR A 39 2.87 19.02 5.61
C THR A 39 3.78 18.46 4.52
N ALA A 40 5.09 18.48 4.73
CA ALA A 40 6.09 17.95 3.80
C ALA A 40 5.93 16.44 3.60
N ASP A 41 5.68 15.64 4.64
CA ASP A 41 5.37 14.20 4.51
C ASP A 41 4.13 13.98 3.64
N ILE A 42 3.01 14.67 3.95
CA ILE A 42 1.77 14.55 3.19
C ILE A 42 1.99 14.91 1.70
N PHE A 43 2.65 16.04 1.43
CA PHE A 43 2.94 16.47 0.06
C PHE A 43 3.85 15.48 -0.66
N THR A 44 4.87 14.98 0.01
CA THR A 44 5.80 13.99 -0.53
C THR A 44 5.07 12.69 -0.87
N ARG A 45 4.26 12.17 0.05
CA ARG A 45 3.49 10.94 -0.13
C ARG A 45 2.50 11.04 -1.28
N LEU A 46 1.68 12.10 -1.31
CA LEU A 46 0.71 12.30 -2.38
C LEU A 46 1.39 12.54 -3.73
N SER A 47 2.49 13.29 -3.77
CA SER A 47 3.20 13.56 -5.03
C SER A 47 3.75 12.28 -5.64
N CYS A 48 4.37 11.43 -4.84
CA CYS A 48 4.89 10.15 -5.32
C CYS A 48 3.76 9.18 -5.67
N TYR A 49 2.68 9.15 -4.89
CA TYR A 49 1.49 8.33 -5.20
C TYR A 49 0.86 8.69 -6.54
N LEU A 50 0.74 9.98 -6.83
CA LEU A 50 0.18 10.50 -8.09
C LEU A 50 1.19 10.50 -9.25
N GLY A 51 2.40 9.95 -9.05
CA GLY A 51 3.36 9.77 -10.12
C GLY A 51 4.15 11.03 -10.51
N SER A 52 4.28 12.01 -9.61
CA SER A 52 5.15 13.18 -9.82
C SER A 52 6.59 12.71 -10.12
N SER A 53 7.09 13.00 -11.32
CA SER A 53 8.44 12.62 -11.75
C SER A 53 9.53 13.14 -10.81
N LYS A 54 9.37 14.36 -10.30
CA LYS A 54 10.28 14.96 -9.31
C LYS A 54 10.29 14.16 -8.00
N CYS A 55 9.13 13.82 -7.46
CA CYS A 55 9.05 13.03 -6.24
C CYS A 55 9.65 11.62 -6.43
N LEU A 56 9.29 10.95 -7.53
CA LEU A 56 9.80 9.62 -7.85
C LEU A 56 11.33 9.63 -8.05
N GLY A 57 11.88 10.67 -8.68
CA GLY A 57 13.32 10.86 -8.80
C GLY A 57 14.01 11.00 -7.44
N LEU A 58 13.49 11.87 -6.56
CA LEU A 58 14.02 12.04 -5.19
C LEU A 58 13.92 10.76 -4.36
N ALA A 59 12.80 10.05 -4.44
CA ALA A 59 12.61 8.76 -3.76
C ALA A 59 13.61 7.71 -4.28
N SER A 60 13.82 7.65 -5.59
CA SER A 60 14.78 6.73 -6.21
C SER A 60 16.22 7.02 -5.74
N THR A 61 16.67 8.27 -5.84
CA THR A 61 18.03 8.67 -5.44
C THR A 61 18.28 8.43 -3.96
N SER A 62 17.35 8.87 -3.09
CA SER A 62 17.50 8.67 -1.65
C SER A 62 17.43 7.19 -1.25
N PHE A 63 16.67 6.37 -1.97
CA PHE A 63 16.63 4.92 -1.74
C PHE A 63 17.92 4.22 -2.15
N GLN A 64 18.51 4.58 -3.30
CA GLN A 64 19.81 4.02 -3.70
C GLN A 64 20.91 4.34 -2.69
N GLN A 65 20.95 5.57 -2.17
CA GLN A 65 21.86 5.94 -1.07
C GLN A 65 21.61 5.11 0.18
N PHE A 66 20.33 4.92 0.55
CA PHE A 66 19.95 4.07 1.66
C PHE A 66 20.45 2.63 1.48
N ILE A 67 20.22 1.99 0.33
CA ILE A 67 20.69 0.62 0.08
C ILE A 67 22.22 0.55 0.16
N GLY A 68 22.93 1.49 -0.46
CA GLY A 68 24.39 1.56 -0.39
C GLY A 68 24.93 1.63 1.04
N ASN A 69 24.25 2.36 1.92
CA ASN A 69 24.68 2.56 3.31
C ASN A 69 24.17 1.48 4.27
N CYS A 70 23.01 0.88 4.01
CA CYS A 70 22.26 0.12 5.00
C CYS A 70 22.14 -1.38 4.73
N GLN A 71 22.32 -1.86 3.50
CA GLN A 71 22.02 -3.26 3.16
C GLN A 71 22.80 -4.29 4.00
N ASN A 72 23.96 -3.91 4.54
CA ASN A 72 24.81 -4.73 5.39
C ASN A 72 24.83 -4.26 6.85
N SER A 73 23.88 -3.43 7.28
CA SER A 73 23.87 -2.88 8.63
C SER A 73 23.57 -3.97 9.68
N ALA A 74 24.45 -4.08 10.68
CA ALA A 74 24.28 -4.99 11.81
C ALA A 74 23.36 -4.44 12.92
N TYR A 75 22.93 -3.17 12.83
CA TYR A 75 22.20 -2.45 13.88
C TYR A 75 20.86 -1.89 13.40
N GLY A 76 20.32 -2.42 12.30
CA GLY A 76 19.12 -1.90 11.65
C GLY A 76 19.37 -0.64 10.83
N THR A 77 18.30 0.03 10.43
CA THR A 77 18.33 1.11 9.42
C THR A 77 18.46 2.50 10.01
N GLY A 78 18.21 2.68 11.31
CA GLY A 78 18.16 3.98 11.95
C GLY A 78 19.46 4.79 11.90
N LYS A 79 20.62 4.13 11.95
CA LYS A 79 21.94 4.78 11.97
C LYS A 79 22.52 5.07 10.58
N CYS A 80 22.09 4.33 9.56
CA CYS A 80 22.64 4.41 8.21
C CYS A 80 21.69 5.13 7.23
N ASN A 81 20.40 5.23 7.56
CA ASN A 81 19.45 5.98 6.75
C ASN A 81 19.40 7.45 7.19
N THR A 82 19.89 8.32 6.31
CA THR A 82 19.96 9.78 6.52
C THR A 82 18.60 10.47 6.37
N ILE A 83 17.63 9.81 5.72
CA ILE A 83 16.26 10.32 5.60
C ILE A 83 15.55 10.24 6.95
N LYS A 84 14.80 11.28 7.29
CA LYS A 84 14.01 11.35 8.52
C LYS A 84 12.87 10.33 8.49
N PRO A 85 12.51 9.71 9.64
CA PRO A 85 11.52 8.64 9.71
C PRO A 85 10.22 8.89 8.92
N ASP A 86 9.69 10.10 8.98
CA ASP A 86 8.42 10.48 8.34
C ASP A 86 8.43 10.25 6.82
N PHE A 87 9.58 10.47 6.15
CA PHE A 87 9.71 10.29 4.71
C PHE A 87 10.15 8.88 4.31
N ARG A 88 10.54 8.01 5.26
CA ARG A 88 11.12 6.69 4.95
C ARG A 88 10.12 5.76 4.30
N LEU A 89 8.83 5.85 4.65
CA LEU A 89 7.79 5.09 3.97
C LEU A 89 7.76 5.39 2.47
N VAL A 90 7.83 6.67 2.10
CA VAL A 90 7.85 7.11 0.69
C VAL A 90 9.17 6.72 0.01
N GLN A 91 10.31 6.96 0.68
CA GLN A 91 11.63 6.55 0.22
C GLN A 91 11.66 5.06 -0.11
N PHE A 92 11.23 4.20 0.80
CA PHE A 92 11.30 2.76 0.61
C PHE A 92 10.33 2.29 -0.46
N CYS A 93 9.04 2.63 -0.36
CA CYS A 93 8.03 2.16 -1.31
C CYS A 93 8.31 2.62 -2.74
N TYR A 94 8.41 3.93 -2.98
CA TYR A 94 8.59 4.44 -4.33
C TYR A 94 10.02 4.27 -4.81
N GLY A 95 11.00 4.37 -3.92
CA GLY A 95 12.39 4.10 -4.28
C GLY A 95 12.61 2.66 -4.71
N LEU A 96 12.09 1.66 -3.97
CA LEU A 96 12.17 0.26 -4.39
C LEU A 96 11.41 0.00 -5.68
N ARG A 97 10.23 0.63 -5.86
CA ARG A 97 9.47 0.53 -7.12
C ARG A 97 10.26 1.03 -8.34
N GLN A 98 11.08 2.06 -8.17
CA GLN A 98 11.99 2.55 -9.24
C GLN A 98 13.28 1.71 -9.36
N ASN A 99 13.64 0.95 -8.32
CA ASN A 99 14.91 0.22 -8.21
C ASN A 99 14.68 -1.26 -7.84
N THR A 100 13.85 -1.96 -8.62
CA THR A 100 13.35 -3.31 -8.28
C THR A 100 14.45 -4.36 -8.07
N GLY A 101 15.64 -4.15 -8.66
CA GLY A 101 16.83 -5.01 -8.42
C GLY A 101 17.29 -5.05 -6.95
N SER A 102 16.84 -4.12 -6.10
CA SER A 102 17.18 -4.09 -4.67
C SER A 102 16.19 -4.86 -3.79
N ALA A 103 15.21 -5.56 -4.35
CA ALA A 103 14.17 -6.27 -3.59
C ALA A 103 14.76 -7.27 -2.58
N ASN A 104 15.80 -8.03 -2.97
CA ASN A 104 16.47 -8.98 -2.09
C ASN A 104 17.15 -8.28 -0.90
N ALA A 105 17.76 -7.11 -1.11
CA ALA A 105 18.39 -6.35 -0.03
C ALA A 105 17.34 -5.85 0.98
N VAL A 106 16.19 -5.35 0.49
CA VAL A 106 15.07 -4.96 1.35
C VAL A 106 14.50 -6.16 2.10
N GLN A 107 14.30 -7.29 1.43
CA GLN A 107 13.84 -8.53 2.05
C GLN A 107 14.78 -8.97 3.19
N ASN A 108 16.10 -8.93 2.97
CA ASN A 108 17.07 -9.28 4.00
C ASN A 108 16.98 -8.36 5.22
N LEU A 109 16.77 -7.06 5.02
CA LEU A 109 16.56 -6.10 6.11
C LEU A 109 15.26 -6.38 6.87
N VAL A 110 14.16 -6.70 6.18
CA VAL A 110 12.89 -7.12 6.80
C VAL A 110 13.11 -8.37 7.65
N GLN A 111 13.79 -9.39 7.11
CA GLN A 111 14.07 -10.62 7.84
C GLN A 111 14.98 -10.39 9.05
N TRP A 112 15.96 -9.50 8.93
CA TRP A 112 16.78 -9.09 10.07
C TRP A 112 15.92 -8.52 11.19
N TYR A 113 14.96 -7.64 10.90
CA TYR A 113 14.05 -7.10 11.92
C TYR A 113 13.17 -8.18 12.57
N ILE A 114 12.64 -9.11 11.77
CA ILE A 114 11.82 -10.23 12.26
C ILE A 114 12.64 -11.12 13.21
N ASN A 115 13.89 -11.44 12.84
CA ASN A 115 14.74 -12.31 13.64
C ASN A 115 15.28 -11.63 14.91
N ASN A 116 15.35 -10.31 14.94
CA ASN A 116 15.82 -9.51 16.08
C ASN A 116 14.68 -8.86 16.87
N ALA A 117 13.46 -9.42 16.77
CA ALA A 117 12.21 -8.90 17.32
C ALA A 117 12.24 -8.35 18.77
N PRO A 118 13.03 -8.88 19.73
CA PRO A 118 13.10 -8.30 21.09
C PRO A 118 13.66 -6.86 21.13
N LEU A 119 14.40 -6.44 20.10
CA LEU A 119 14.93 -5.08 19.98
C LEU A 119 13.99 -4.18 19.15
N ALA A 120 12.91 -4.72 18.58
CA ALA A 120 12.19 -4.14 17.45
C ALA A 120 11.02 -3.22 17.83
N ASP A 121 10.56 -3.14 19.07
CA ASP A 121 9.45 -2.24 19.42
C ASP A 121 9.77 -0.76 19.12
N TYR A 122 11.03 -0.34 19.35
CA TYR A 122 11.50 1.01 18.98
C TYR A 122 11.69 1.19 17.46
N TRP A 123 11.95 0.11 16.72
CA TRP A 123 12.24 0.13 15.28
C TRP A 123 11.07 -0.36 14.41
N ARG A 124 9.91 -0.61 15.02
CA ARG A 124 8.74 -1.19 14.36
C ARG A 124 8.30 -0.36 13.16
N ASN A 125 8.43 0.96 13.23
CA ASN A 125 8.05 1.85 12.13
C ASN A 125 8.92 1.64 10.89
N ASP A 126 10.25 1.53 11.05
CA ASP A 126 11.17 1.27 9.94
C ASP A 126 10.97 -0.14 9.38
N ALA A 127 10.82 -1.14 10.25
CA ALA A 127 10.55 -2.53 9.84
C ALA A 127 9.25 -2.64 9.03
N MET A 128 8.17 -2.01 9.50
CA MET A 128 6.89 -1.98 8.80
C MET A 128 6.95 -1.16 7.50
N ALA A 129 7.73 -0.08 7.44
CA ALA A 129 7.92 0.69 6.22
C ALA A 129 8.71 -0.11 5.16
N LEU A 130 9.72 -0.86 5.57
CA LEU A 130 10.45 -1.77 4.68
C LEU A 130 9.55 -2.91 4.20
N LEU A 131 8.79 -3.54 5.10
CA LEU A 131 7.81 -4.55 4.74
C LEU A 131 6.78 -4.00 3.76
N ASN A 132 6.26 -2.79 4.01
CA ASN A 132 5.35 -2.10 3.10
C ASN A 132 5.99 -1.85 1.73
N SER A 133 7.27 -1.51 1.67
CA SER A 133 7.92 -1.24 0.39
C SER A 133 7.94 -2.46 -0.55
N LEU A 134 8.03 -3.68 -0.01
CA LEU A 134 7.96 -4.91 -0.80
C LEU A 134 6.61 -5.05 -1.51
N SER A 135 5.53 -4.46 -0.98
CA SER A 135 4.22 -4.47 -1.63
C SER A 135 4.14 -3.49 -2.81
N CYS A 136 5.07 -2.53 -2.90
CA CYS A 136 5.14 -1.54 -3.96
C CYS A 136 5.88 -2.03 -5.21
N LEU A 137 6.40 -3.26 -5.20
CA LEU A 137 6.99 -3.90 -6.36
C LEU A 137 5.96 -4.07 -7.49
N THR A 138 6.45 -3.94 -8.72
CA THR A 138 5.64 -4.11 -9.93
C THR A 138 5.46 -5.57 -10.32
N SER A 139 6.34 -6.48 -9.88
CA SER A 139 6.25 -7.92 -10.17
C SER A 139 5.17 -8.58 -9.30
N ASP A 140 4.09 -9.04 -9.92
CA ASP A 140 3.06 -9.83 -9.23
C ASP A 140 3.65 -11.10 -8.61
N THR A 141 4.52 -11.82 -9.34
CA THR A 141 5.15 -13.05 -8.84
C THR A 141 5.93 -12.82 -7.54
N GLN A 142 6.73 -11.75 -7.44
CA GLN A 142 7.48 -11.44 -6.22
C GLN A 142 6.54 -11.07 -5.06
N VAL A 143 5.50 -10.28 -5.34
CA VAL A 143 4.53 -9.91 -4.30
C VAL A 143 3.72 -11.12 -3.82
N GLU A 144 3.33 -12.03 -4.71
CA GLU A 144 2.68 -13.30 -4.36
C GLU A 144 3.58 -14.21 -3.50
N GLN A 145 4.88 -14.23 -3.77
CA GLN A 145 5.86 -14.93 -2.93
C GLN A 145 5.87 -14.35 -1.51
N TYR A 146 5.89 -13.03 -1.36
CA TYR A 146 5.86 -12.38 -0.05
C TYR A 146 4.51 -12.52 0.67
N LEU A 147 3.38 -12.57 -0.07
CA LEU A 147 2.08 -12.92 0.50
C LEU A 147 2.07 -14.35 1.05
N THR A 148 2.77 -15.27 0.39
CA THR A 148 2.95 -16.65 0.85
C THR A 148 3.81 -16.71 2.12
N TYR A 149 4.85 -15.88 2.22
CA TYR A 149 5.62 -15.72 3.47
C TYR A 149 4.74 -15.20 4.59
N ALA A 150 3.87 -14.22 4.34
CA ALA A 150 2.95 -13.70 5.34
C ALA A 150 1.90 -14.74 5.77
N LEU A 151 1.37 -15.54 4.83
CA LEU A 151 0.42 -16.61 5.11
C LEU A 151 1.03 -17.70 6.01
N ASN A 152 2.33 -17.98 5.85
CA ASN A 152 3.08 -18.97 6.60
C ASN A 152 3.77 -18.40 7.85
N ASP A 153 3.37 -17.22 8.33
CA ASP A 153 3.94 -16.53 9.50
C ASP A 153 5.45 -16.22 9.39
N GLN A 154 6.03 -16.28 8.20
CA GLN A 154 7.42 -15.87 7.96
C GLN A 154 7.55 -14.35 7.89
N PHE A 155 6.51 -13.68 7.38
CA PHE A 155 6.31 -12.24 7.45
C PHE A 155 5.08 -11.89 8.31
N PRO A 156 5.00 -10.66 8.86
CA PRO A 156 3.79 -10.18 9.51
C PRO A 156 2.57 -10.21 8.58
N VAL A 157 1.41 -10.64 9.08
CA VAL A 157 0.15 -10.72 8.31
C VAL A 157 -0.32 -9.34 7.82
N GLU A 158 0.16 -8.26 8.43
CA GLU A 158 -0.03 -6.88 7.98
C GLU A 158 0.53 -6.62 6.57
N PHE A 159 1.35 -7.52 6.01
CA PHE A 159 1.76 -7.43 4.62
C PHE A 159 0.57 -7.50 3.65
N PHE A 160 -0.50 -8.24 3.97
CA PHE A 160 -1.74 -8.23 3.18
C PHE A 160 -2.33 -6.82 3.09
N GLN A 161 -2.35 -6.07 4.21
CA GLN A 161 -2.79 -4.67 4.20
C GLN A 161 -1.88 -3.81 3.32
N SER A 162 -0.56 -4.02 3.40
CA SER A 162 0.40 -3.27 2.57
C SER A 162 0.17 -3.47 1.08
N VAL A 163 -0.16 -4.69 0.63
CA VAL A 163 -0.52 -4.95 -0.77
C VAL A 163 -1.87 -4.33 -1.13
N GLY A 164 -2.85 -4.39 -0.23
CA GLY A 164 -4.14 -3.74 -0.42
C GLY A 164 -4.03 -2.23 -0.62
N ASP A 165 -3.13 -1.57 0.12
CA ASP A 165 -2.89 -0.13 0.02
C ASP A 165 -2.07 0.28 -1.22
N SER A 166 -1.11 -0.55 -1.64
CA SER A 166 -0.18 -0.22 -2.73
C SER A 166 -0.68 -0.61 -4.12
N ASP A 167 -1.57 -1.60 -4.24
CA ASP A 167 -2.04 -2.12 -5.53
C ASP A 167 -3.10 -1.19 -6.15
N PRO A 168 -2.77 -0.44 -7.23
CA PRO A 168 -3.73 0.46 -7.87
C PRO A 168 -4.86 -0.28 -8.58
N SER A 169 -4.65 -1.53 -9.00
CA SER A 169 -5.70 -2.34 -9.65
C SER A 169 -6.76 -2.78 -8.65
N GLY A 170 -6.34 -3.01 -7.40
CA GLY A 170 -7.16 -3.64 -6.36
C GLY A 170 -7.45 -5.11 -6.59
N MET A 171 -6.87 -5.74 -7.61
CA MET A 171 -7.15 -7.12 -7.97
C MET A 171 -6.09 -8.10 -7.47
N ARG A 172 -4.89 -7.63 -7.10
CA ARG A 172 -3.77 -8.51 -6.75
C ARG A 172 -4.10 -9.43 -5.57
N LEU A 173 -4.65 -8.88 -4.50
CA LEU A 173 -5.05 -9.67 -3.33
C LEU A 173 -6.20 -10.64 -3.64
N PHE A 174 -7.20 -10.20 -4.42
CA PHE A 174 -8.31 -11.07 -4.81
C PHE A 174 -7.85 -12.24 -5.68
N ASN A 175 -6.95 -11.99 -6.64
CA ASN A 175 -6.37 -13.02 -7.48
C ASN A 175 -5.52 -14.00 -6.66
N TYR A 176 -4.71 -13.50 -5.74
CA TYR A 176 -3.94 -14.33 -4.81
C TYR A 176 -4.86 -15.19 -3.94
N PHE A 177 -5.95 -14.62 -3.42
CA PHE A 177 -6.93 -15.34 -2.63
C PHE A 177 -7.57 -16.49 -3.41
N LYS A 178 -8.04 -16.23 -4.63
CA LYS A 178 -8.61 -17.24 -5.51
C LYS A 178 -7.61 -18.37 -5.81
N LYS A 179 -6.35 -18.04 -6.07
CA LYS A 179 -5.28 -19.01 -6.37
C LYS A 179 -4.91 -19.89 -5.18
N ASN A 180 -5.05 -19.38 -3.96
CA ASN A 180 -4.62 -20.05 -2.72
C ASN A 180 -5.80 -20.35 -1.77
N LEU A 181 -6.99 -20.54 -2.35
CA LEU A 181 -8.26 -20.57 -1.62
C LEU A 181 -8.27 -21.55 -0.46
N ALA A 182 -7.94 -22.82 -0.71
CA ALA A 182 -7.95 -23.87 0.31
C ALA A 182 -7.00 -23.55 1.48
N THR A 183 -5.80 -23.06 1.18
CA THR A 183 -4.82 -22.69 2.22
C THR A 183 -5.32 -21.53 3.06
N ILE A 184 -5.93 -20.51 2.44
CA ILE A 184 -6.39 -19.31 3.15
C ILE A 184 -7.64 -19.62 3.98
N VAL A 185 -8.61 -20.36 3.44
CA VAL A 185 -9.82 -20.80 4.17
C VAL A 185 -9.46 -21.60 5.42
N ASN A 186 -8.43 -22.45 5.34
CA ASN A 186 -7.97 -23.23 6.50
C ASN A 186 -6.99 -22.47 7.41
N SER A 187 -6.64 -21.22 7.09
CA SER A 187 -5.70 -20.43 7.88
C SER A 187 -6.38 -19.67 9.02
N LYS A 188 -5.65 -19.49 10.13
CA LYS A 188 -6.04 -18.56 11.22
C LYS A 188 -6.13 -17.09 10.78
N HIS A 189 -5.64 -16.77 9.59
CA HIS A 189 -5.56 -15.41 9.05
C HIS A 189 -6.72 -15.05 8.13
N PHE A 190 -7.66 -15.95 7.86
CA PHE A 190 -8.76 -15.75 6.91
C PHE A 190 -9.44 -14.38 7.08
N ASN A 191 -9.96 -14.07 8.27
CA ASN A 191 -10.71 -12.82 8.49
C ASN A 191 -9.84 -11.58 8.23
N ARG A 192 -8.56 -11.63 8.62
CA ARG A 192 -7.62 -10.53 8.38
C ARG A 192 -7.36 -10.35 6.90
N ILE A 193 -7.15 -11.43 6.16
CA ILE A 193 -6.92 -11.40 4.70
C ILE A 193 -8.16 -10.88 3.98
N VAL A 194 -9.32 -11.48 4.27
CA VAL A 194 -10.60 -11.15 3.62
C VAL A 194 -10.96 -9.69 3.79
N SER A 195 -10.78 -9.12 4.99
CA SER A 195 -11.04 -7.70 5.25
C SER A 195 -10.28 -6.72 4.34
N ARG A 196 -9.20 -7.17 3.67
CA ARG A 196 -8.35 -6.34 2.81
C ARG A 196 -8.53 -6.60 1.32
N LEU A 197 -9.23 -7.67 0.93
CA LEU A 197 -9.34 -8.10 -0.48
C LEU A 197 -9.91 -7.01 -1.40
N ALA A 198 -10.98 -6.37 -0.96
CA ALA A 198 -11.75 -5.42 -1.76
C ALA A 198 -11.55 -3.97 -1.28
N LEU A 199 -10.39 -3.65 -0.70
CA LEU A 199 -10.12 -2.33 -0.16
C LEU A 199 -10.27 -1.26 -1.26
N GLY A 200 -11.23 -0.35 -1.07
CA GLY A 200 -11.54 0.72 -2.01
C GLY A 200 -12.34 0.31 -3.25
N TRP A 201 -12.81 -0.94 -3.36
CA TRP A 201 -13.71 -1.37 -4.42
C TRP A 201 -15.07 -0.68 -4.30
N SER A 202 -15.68 -0.34 -5.43
CA SER A 202 -16.86 0.52 -5.47
C SER A 202 -17.67 0.41 -6.77
N THR A 203 -17.58 -0.70 -7.51
CA THR A 203 -18.29 -0.91 -8.78
C THR A 203 -19.18 -2.16 -8.73
N ALA A 204 -20.23 -2.20 -9.56
CA ALA A 204 -21.12 -3.36 -9.65
C ALA A 204 -20.39 -4.64 -10.08
N ASN A 205 -19.41 -4.53 -10.98
CA ASN A 205 -18.59 -5.67 -11.39
C ASN A 205 -17.77 -6.23 -10.24
N GLN A 206 -17.13 -5.37 -9.44
CA GLN A 206 -16.39 -5.77 -8.24
C GLN A 206 -17.29 -6.42 -7.19
N LEU A 207 -18.50 -5.88 -6.98
CA LEU A 207 -19.47 -6.49 -6.07
C LEU A 207 -19.89 -7.89 -6.55
N SER A 208 -20.16 -8.03 -7.85
CA SER A 208 -20.54 -9.30 -8.48
C SER A 208 -19.44 -10.37 -8.32
N LEU A 209 -18.16 -9.99 -8.40
CA LEU A 209 -17.05 -10.90 -8.15
C LEU A 209 -17.08 -11.52 -6.74
N LEU A 210 -17.56 -10.78 -5.73
CA LEU A 210 -17.66 -11.27 -4.35
C LEU A 210 -18.94 -12.06 -4.11
N GLN A 211 -20.08 -11.58 -4.64
CA GLN A 211 -21.38 -12.23 -4.47
C GLN A 211 -21.45 -13.59 -5.17
N ASN A 212 -20.78 -13.71 -6.33
CA ASN A 212 -20.76 -14.93 -7.13
C ASN A 212 -19.48 -15.76 -6.92
N PHE A 213 -18.72 -15.49 -5.86
CA PHE A 213 -17.48 -16.20 -5.61
C PHE A 213 -17.76 -17.66 -5.21
N ASP A 214 -17.20 -18.59 -5.98
CA ASP A 214 -17.28 -20.02 -5.70
C ASP A 214 -16.16 -20.45 -4.75
N PHE A 215 -16.54 -20.96 -3.57
CA PHE A 215 -15.62 -21.51 -2.58
C PHE A 215 -15.17 -22.95 -2.90
N GLN A 216 -15.48 -23.47 -4.09
CA GLN A 216 -15.03 -24.79 -4.57
C GLN A 216 -15.41 -25.94 -3.63
N GLY A 217 -16.58 -25.85 -3.01
CA GLY A 217 -17.09 -26.81 -2.05
C GLY A 217 -16.53 -26.68 -0.63
N LEU A 218 -15.63 -25.73 -0.36
CA LEU A 218 -15.16 -25.45 1.00
C LEU A 218 -16.28 -24.82 1.83
N THR A 219 -16.48 -25.34 3.06
CA THR A 219 -17.44 -24.78 4.01
C THR A 219 -16.77 -23.73 4.87
N LEU A 220 -17.31 -22.51 4.86
CA LEU A 220 -16.89 -21.45 5.77
C LEU A 220 -17.50 -21.68 7.16
N THR A 221 -16.73 -21.36 8.19
CA THR A 221 -17.29 -21.17 9.54
C THR A 221 -18.18 -19.92 9.59
N SER A 222 -18.98 -19.77 10.66
CA SER A 222 -19.82 -18.58 10.85
C SER A 222 -19.00 -17.28 10.78
N ASP A 223 -17.89 -17.23 11.52
CA ASP A 223 -17.02 -16.05 11.56
C ASP A 223 -16.42 -15.71 10.19
N GLN A 224 -16.10 -16.73 9.40
CA GLN A 224 -15.56 -16.56 8.05
C GLN A 224 -16.65 -16.07 7.08
N ALA A 225 -17.86 -16.62 7.18
CA ALA A 225 -19.00 -16.15 6.40
C ALA A 225 -19.35 -14.70 6.73
N ASP A 226 -19.31 -14.31 8.01
CA ASP A 226 -19.52 -12.94 8.45
C ASP A 226 -18.43 -12.00 7.94
N ALA A 227 -17.16 -12.42 8.00
CA ALA A 227 -16.05 -11.65 7.44
C ALA A 227 -16.23 -11.43 5.93
N TRP A 228 -16.67 -12.44 5.18
CA TRP A 228 -16.95 -12.32 3.75
C TRP A 228 -18.12 -11.35 3.46
N ASN A 229 -19.23 -11.49 4.20
CA ASN A 229 -20.40 -10.63 4.07
C ASN A 229 -20.08 -9.17 4.41
N ASN A 230 -19.22 -8.92 5.42
CA ASN A 230 -18.76 -7.58 5.76
C ASN A 230 -18.01 -6.91 4.61
N VAL A 231 -17.22 -7.67 3.84
CA VAL A 231 -16.55 -7.13 2.65
C VAL A 231 -17.55 -6.77 1.55
N ILE A 232 -18.54 -7.64 1.29
CA ILE A 232 -19.63 -7.35 0.35
C ILE A 232 -20.37 -6.06 0.74
N MET A 233 -20.73 -5.93 2.01
CA MET A 233 -21.40 -4.73 2.54
C MET A 233 -20.51 -3.48 2.40
N GLY A 234 -19.20 -3.61 2.62
CA GLY A 234 -18.25 -2.51 2.42
C GLY A 234 -18.24 -2.00 0.97
N VAL A 235 -18.22 -2.90 -0.02
CA VAL A 235 -18.28 -2.53 -1.45
C VAL A 235 -19.62 -1.87 -1.78
N GLN A 236 -20.74 -2.42 -1.28
CA GLN A 236 -22.07 -1.82 -1.48
C GLN A 236 -22.16 -0.42 -0.86
N SER A 237 -21.61 -0.22 0.32
CA SER A 237 -21.57 1.09 0.99
C SER A 237 -20.78 2.11 0.16
N ASN A 238 -19.63 1.72 -0.38
CA ASN A 238 -18.83 2.56 -1.26
C ASN A 238 -19.60 2.94 -2.54
N MET A 239 -20.32 1.99 -3.15
CA MET A 239 -21.19 2.24 -4.31
C MET A 239 -22.29 3.25 -3.99
N ASN A 240 -22.97 3.07 -2.85
CA ASN A 240 -24.05 3.96 -2.43
C ASN A 240 -23.54 5.39 -2.17
N TRP A 241 -22.38 5.51 -1.50
CA TRP A 241 -21.74 6.80 -1.28
C TRP A 241 -21.44 7.50 -2.60
N LEU A 242 -20.98 6.76 -3.61
CA LEU A 242 -20.70 7.34 -4.92
C LEU A 242 -21.92 7.81 -5.66
N GLN A 243 -22.97 7.02 -5.67
CA GLN A 243 -24.21 7.40 -6.31
C GLN A 243 -24.74 8.74 -5.76
N GLN A 244 -24.53 8.98 -4.47
CA GLN A 244 -24.96 10.21 -3.79
C GLN A 244 -24.00 11.39 -4.03
N ASN A 245 -22.68 11.16 -4.00
CA ASN A 245 -21.69 12.24 -3.93
C ASN A 245 -20.98 12.52 -5.26
N GLN A 246 -20.89 11.54 -6.16
CA GLN A 246 -20.19 11.69 -7.43
C GLN A 246 -20.70 12.87 -8.26
N PRO A 247 -22.02 13.08 -8.46
CA PRO A 247 -22.50 14.19 -9.29
C PRO A 247 -21.99 15.57 -8.83
N VAL A 248 -21.95 15.79 -7.51
CA VAL A 248 -21.46 17.05 -6.91
C VAL A 248 -19.96 17.20 -7.11
N ILE A 249 -19.19 16.12 -6.93
CA ILE A 249 -17.74 16.10 -7.13
C ILE A 249 -17.40 16.34 -8.61
N SER A 250 -18.07 15.67 -9.54
CA SER A 250 -17.85 15.82 -10.98
C SER A 250 -18.17 17.23 -11.45
N ALA A 251 -19.25 17.84 -10.95
CA ALA A 251 -19.60 19.22 -11.26
C ALA A 251 -18.52 20.20 -10.74
N TRP A 252 -18.05 20.01 -9.50
CA TRP A 252 -16.99 20.83 -8.94
C TRP A 252 -15.68 20.70 -9.74
N LEU A 253 -15.28 19.46 -10.10
CA LEU A 253 -14.09 19.21 -10.90
C LEU A 253 -14.19 19.86 -12.28
N ALA A 254 -15.35 19.80 -12.93
CA ALA A 254 -15.54 20.44 -14.24
C ALA A 254 -15.39 21.97 -14.18
N SER A 255 -15.69 22.60 -13.04
CA SER A 255 -15.52 24.05 -12.86
C SER A 255 -14.12 24.48 -12.41
N ASN A 256 -13.32 23.57 -11.83
CA ASN A 256 -12.06 23.91 -11.16
C ASN A 256 -10.83 23.21 -11.76
N VAL A 257 -11.01 22.28 -12.69
CA VAL A 257 -9.94 21.50 -13.32
C VAL A 257 -10.10 21.61 -14.84
N SER A 258 -9.19 22.36 -15.46
CA SER A 258 -9.09 22.50 -16.92
C SER A 258 -8.39 21.31 -17.56
#